data_AF-A0AAW6SUN3-F1
#
_entry.id   AF-A0AAW6SUN3-F1
#
_cell.length_a   1.000
_cell.length_b   1.000
_cell.length_c   1.000
_cell.angle_alpha   90.00
_cell.angle_beta   90.00
_cell.angle_gamma   90.00
#
_symmetry.space_group_name_H-M   'P 1'
#
loop_
_entity.id
_entity.type
_entity.pdbx_description
1 polymer ?
#
loop_
_entity_poly.entity_id
_entity_poly.type
_entity_poly.pdbx_seq_one_letter_code
_entity_poly.pdbx_strand_id
1 'polypeptide(L)'
;MSNHYNDQWKLLQKLKPTNEEKEITRMRIWQTIQASSPKITRTSPFFPWKSLLATCLFFLICGGFWIIFQQENKVQHSVTEKGINSTQISWKLEDMYSKESNDGLAFYRKNQAEKVGSVHEVTEEKRKEIIQNHAMFVEEQMENFPYPTSMYIEHVKQMNVALRYHFFIPLENQKYFHFSFDYPKLEYAEIFTVISTLRIKGMEPNNYPKQLYVNHGYGKMLFPINLQPISISANKEVYNWESGSTEAFNAYIKKITEQKGLWKKKSTTKDSHTFESVDGNEIITITIKGKTITYEFIYPNS
;
A
#
# COMPACT_ATOMS: atom_id res chain seq x y z
N MET A 1 -12.27 -31.38 30.08
CA MET A 1 -11.38 -30.79 29.04
C MET A 1 -11.93 -29.42 28.68
N SER A 2 -11.09 -28.39 28.74
CA SER A 2 -11.44 -27.04 29.15
C SER A 2 -11.96 -26.13 28.01
N ASN A 3 -13.23 -25.72 28.10
CA ASN A 3 -13.80 -24.56 27.40
C ASN A 3 -13.25 -23.20 27.90
N HIS A 4 -12.40 -23.22 28.93
CA HIS A 4 -11.95 -22.02 29.64
C HIS A 4 -11.15 -21.04 28.77
N TYR A 5 -10.35 -21.55 27.82
CA TYR A 5 -9.57 -20.71 26.90
C TYR A 5 -10.43 -19.99 25.86
N ASN A 6 -11.52 -20.61 25.41
CA ASN A 6 -12.39 -20.03 24.40
C ASN A 6 -13.26 -18.91 24.98
N ASP A 7 -13.67 -19.07 26.24
CA ASP A 7 -14.42 -18.05 26.99
C ASP A 7 -13.53 -16.85 27.36
N GLN A 8 -12.27 -17.09 27.74
CA GLN A 8 -11.29 -16.01 27.95
C GLN A 8 -11.00 -15.23 26.66
N TRP A 9 -10.91 -15.91 25.52
CA TRP A 9 -10.68 -15.26 24.23
C TRP A 9 -11.86 -14.38 23.78
N LYS A 10 -13.09 -14.84 24.00
CA LYS A 10 -14.29 -14.04 23.77
C LYS A 10 -14.40 -12.86 24.74
N LEU A 11 -13.89 -12.98 25.97
CA LEU A 11 -13.85 -11.87 26.92
C LEU A 11 -12.85 -10.78 26.47
N LEU A 12 -11.68 -11.19 25.97
CA LEU A 12 -10.65 -10.28 25.46
C LEU A 12 -11.09 -9.55 24.18
N GLN A 13 -11.86 -10.20 23.30
CA GLN A 13 -12.44 -9.54 22.12
C GLN A 13 -13.51 -8.47 22.46
N LYS A 14 -14.16 -8.60 23.63
CA LYS A 14 -15.16 -7.64 24.11
C LYS A 14 -14.55 -6.43 24.83
N LEU A 15 -13.32 -6.57 25.33
CA LEU A 15 -12.55 -5.46 25.88
C LEU A 15 -11.95 -4.66 24.70
N LYS A 16 -12.73 -3.73 24.15
CA LYS A 16 -12.16 -2.67 23.31
C LYS A 16 -11.55 -1.64 24.26
N PRO A 17 -10.22 -1.53 24.37
CA PRO A 17 -9.62 -0.51 25.20
C PRO A 17 -10.06 0.86 24.68
N THR A 18 -10.40 1.73 25.62
CA THR A 18 -10.69 3.13 25.34
C THR A 18 -9.47 3.79 24.69
N ASN A 19 -9.68 4.92 24.00
CA ASN A 19 -8.56 5.63 23.36
C ASN A 19 -7.47 6.03 24.38
N GLU A 20 -7.87 6.31 25.61
CA GLU A 20 -6.95 6.63 26.71
C GLU A 20 -6.10 5.43 27.13
N GLU A 21 -6.71 4.25 27.27
CA GLU A 21 -5.97 3.00 27.60
C GLU A 21 -5.03 2.57 26.47
N LYS A 22 -5.40 2.84 25.21
CA LYS A 22 -4.51 2.62 24.05
C LYS A 22 -3.29 3.53 24.11
N GLU A 23 -3.47 4.81 24.43
CA GLU A 23 -2.37 5.76 24.54
C GLU A 23 -1.46 5.49 25.75
N ILE A 24 -2.02 5.08 26.89
CA ILE A 24 -1.23 4.61 28.05
C ILE A 24 -0.39 3.38 27.68
N THR A 25 -0.98 2.43 26.96
CA THR A 25 -0.26 1.23 26.51
C THR A 25 0.83 1.57 25.50
N ARG A 26 0.55 2.50 24.57
CA ARG A 26 1.51 3.01 23.59
C ARG A 26 2.70 3.69 24.28
N MET A 27 2.45 4.54 25.27
CA MET A 27 3.51 5.18 26.06
C MET A 27 4.35 4.17 26.84
N ARG A 28 3.73 3.15 27.42
CA ARG A 28 4.44 2.10 28.18
C ARG A 28 5.33 1.25 27.27
N ILE A 29 4.86 0.92 26.06
CA ILE A 29 5.65 0.24 25.03
C ILE A 29 6.82 1.11 24.58
N TRP A 30 6.57 2.40 24.32
CA TRP A 30 7.63 3.37 23.98
C TRP A 30 8.69 3.36 25.08
N GLN A 31 8.31 3.64 26.34
CA GLN A 31 9.24 3.68 27.47
C GLN A 31 10.05 2.38 27.64
N THR A 32 9.45 1.22 27.36
CA THR A 32 10.16 -0.06 27.39
C THR A 32 11.20 -0.17 26.27
N ILE A 33 10.89 0.31 25.07
CA ILE A 33 11.83 0.39 23.94
C ILE A 33 12.98 1.36 24.24
N GLN A 34 12.69 2.51 24.86
CA GLN A 34 13.68 3.50 25.29
C GLN A 34 14.59 2.96 26.40
N ALA A 35 14.02 2.22 27.37
CA ALA A 35 14.75 1.59 28.46
C ALA A 35 15.57 0.36 28.01
N SER A 36 15.28 -0.19 26.82
CA SER A 36 15.99 -1.35 26.26
C SER A 36 17.21 -0.99 25.41
N SER A 37 17.60 0.30 25.34
CA SER A 37 18.87 0.67 24.69
C SER A 37 20.05 0.18 25.54
N PRO A 38 20.84 -0.79 25.09
CA PRO A 38 21.95 -1.31 25.88
C PRO A 38 23.06 -0.25 25.93
N LYS A 39 23.37 0.26 27.13
CA LYS A 39 24.66 0.91 27.36
C LYS A 39 25.75 -0.13 27.17
N ILE A 40 26.47 -0.04 26.05
CA ILE A 40 27.67 -0.83 25.79
C ILE A 40 28.76 -0.35 26.77
N THR A 41 28.95 -1.08 27.86
CA THR A 41 30.18 -1.03 28.66
C THR A 41 30.90 -2.36 28.51
N ARG A 42 32.04 -2.31 27.82
CA ARG A 42 33.02 -3.37 27.67
C ARG A 42 33.85 -3.48 28.95
N THR A 43 34.00 -4.68 29.53
CA THR A 43 35.28 -5.16 30.11
C THR A 43 35.31 -6.67 30.34
N SER A 44 36.41 -7.26 29.86
CA SER A 44 37.13 -8.47 30.31
C SER A 44 36.63 -9.89 29.94
N PRO A 45 37.54 -10.80 29.49
CA PRO A 45 37.20 -12.09 28.91
C PRO A 45 37.29 -13.24 29.92
N PHE A 46 36.25 -14.05 29.99
CA PHE A 46 36.36 -15.43 30.43
C PHE A 46 36.07 -16.32 29.22
N PHE A 47 37.07 -17.09 28.79
CA PHE A 47 36.93 -18.17 27.83
C PHE A 47 36.33 -19.40 28.55
N PRO A 48 35.19 -19.95 28.11
CA PRO A 48 34.82 -21.30 28.48
C PRO A 48 34.90 -22.18 27.23
N TRP A 49 35.71 -23.23 27.31
CA TRP A 49 35.75 -24.37 26.38
C TRP A 49 34.40 -25.09 26.16
N LYS A 50 33.31 -24.61 26.75
CA LYS A 50 31.93 -25.04 26.47
C LYS A 50 31.37 -24.49 25.15
N SER A 51 32.03 -23.51 24.52
CA SER A 51 31.63 -22.91 23.24
C SER A 51 31.77 -23.83 22.03
N LEU A 52 32.68 -24.82 22.08
CA LEU A 52 32.99 -25.67 20.92
C LEU A 52 31.88 -26.68 20.61
N LEU A 53 31.23 -27.22 21.65
CA LEU A 53 30.08 -28.11 21.51
C LEU A 53 28.83 -27.37 21.02
N ALA A 54 28.65 -26.10 21.44
CA ALA A 54 27.55 -25.26 20.99
C ALA A 54 27.70 -24.87 19.51
N THR A 55 28.91 -24.59 19.03
CA THR A 55 29.16 -24.33 17.60
C THR A 55 28.88 -25.54 16.73
N CYS A 56 29.21 -26.77 17.17
CA CYS A 56 28.89 -27.98 16.40
C CYS A 56 27.37 -28.24 16.31
N LEU A 57 26.63 -27.99 17.38
CA LEU A 57 25.16 -28.05 17.35
C LEU A 57 24.57 -26.98 16.44
N PHE A 58 25.14 -25.77 16.46
CA PHE A 58 24.70 -24.66 15.61
C PHE A 58 24.96 -24.95 14.12
N PHE A 59 26.10 -25.56 13.76
CA PHE A 59 26.37 -25.98 12.37
C PHE A 59 25.49 -27.17 11.93
N LEU A 60 25.13 -28.09 12.82
CA LEU A 60 24.18 -29.16 12.50
C LEU A 60 22.75 -28.64 12.30
N ILE A 61 22.32 -27.69 13.14
CA ILE A 61 21.02 -27.04 13.00
C ILE A 61 21.00 -26.17 11.73
N CYS A 62 22.03 -25.35 11.49
CA CYS A 62 22.12 -24.52 10.29
C CYS A 62 22.27 -25.35 9.00
N GLY A 63 23.02 -26.45 9.04
CA GLY A 63 23.16 -27.37 7.90
C GLY A 63 21.87 -28.13 7.61
N GLY A 64 21.14 -28.56 8.65
CA GLY A 64 19.80 -29.14 8.52
C GLY A 64 18.79 -28.14 7.96
N PHE A 65 18.82 -26.89 8.42
CA PHE A 65 18.01 -25.81 7.85
C PHE A 65 18.41 -25.48 6.41
N TRP A 66 19.69 -25.58 6.01
CA TRP A 66 20.13 -25.35 4.63
C TRP A 66 19.63 -26.45 3.68
N ILE A 67 19.60 -27.71 4.12
CA ILE A 67 19.05 -28.83 3.34
C ILE A 67 17.53 -28.70 3.23
N ILE A 68 16.84 -28.32 4.32
CA ILE A 68 15.39 -28.05 4.30
C ILE A 68 15.08 -26.83 3.40
N PHE A 69 15.89 -25.77 3.43
CA PHE A 69 15.75 -24.62 2.52
C PHE A 69 16.06 -24.98 1.07
N GLN A 70 16.95 -25.94 0.79
CA GLN A 70 17.16 -26.43 -0.59
C GLN A 70 16.06 -27.40 -1.06
N GLN A 71 15.38 -28.07 -0.13
CA GLN A 71 14.29 -28.99 -0.44
C GLN A 71 12.94 -28.27 -0.57
N GLU A 72 12.71 -27.18 0.19
CA GLU A 72 11.59 -26.25 -0.02
C GLU A 72 11.78 -25.36 -1.25
N ASN A 73 13.01 -25.09 -1.68
CA ASN A 73 13.28 -24.44 -2.98
C ASN A 73 13.21 -25.41 -4.18
N LYS A 74 12.86 -26.68 -3.95
CA LYS A 74 12.44 -27.62 -4.99
C LYS A 74 10.94 -27.93 -4.86
N VAL A 75 10.11 -26.91 -4.72
CA VAL A 75 8.74 -27.04 -5.24
C VAL A 75 8.86 -27.06 -6.75
N GLN A 76 8.87 -28.28 -7.26
CA GLN A 76 8.76 -28.64 -8.65
C GLN A 76 7.36 -28.24 -9.14
N HIS A 77 7.13 -26.95 -9.39
CA HIS A 77 6.00 -26.50 -10.19
C HIS A 77 6.37 -26.66 -11.67
N SER A 78 6.34 -27.91 -12.13
CA SER A 78 6.13 -28.19 -13.55
C SER A 78 4.63 -28.07 -13.84
N VAL A 79 4.17 -26.85 -14.04
CA VAL A 79 2.96 -26.59 -14.83
C VAL A 79 3.32 -25.45 -15.75
N THR A 80 3.47 -25.75 -17.03
CA THR A 80 3.53 -24.76 -18.10
C THR A 80 2.13 -24.15 -18.26
N GLU A 81 1.61 -23.48 -17.22
CA GLU A 81 0.55 -22.50 -17.42
C GLU A 81 1.22 -21.34 -18.15
N LYS A 82 0.65 -20.94 -19.30
CA LYS A 82 1.14 -19.78 -20.04
C LYS A 82 1.04 -18.57 -19.12
N GLY A 83 2.14 -18.24 -18.46
CA GLY A 83 2.25 -17.09 -17.57
C GLY A 83 1.90 -15.80 -18.31
N ILE A 84 1.54 -14.79 -17.53
CA ILE A 84 1.23 -13.45 -18.03
C ILE A 84 2.42 -12.93 -18.82
N ASN A 85 2.22 -12.64 -20.11
CA ASN A 85 3.24 -12.02 -20.96
C ASN A 85 3.04 -10.49 -21.00
N SER A 86 4.14 -9.76 -21.13
CA SER A 86 4.17 -8.30 -21.36
C SER A 86 3.21 -7.81 -22.46
N THR A 87 2.93 -8.63 -23.47
CA THR A 87 2.03 -8.31 -24.59
C THR A 87 0.54 -8.39 -24.25
N GLN A 88 0.17 -8.92 -23.08
CA GLN A 88 -1.21 -9.05 -22.64
C GLN A 88 -1.70 -7.86 -21.82
N ILE A 89 -0.81 -7.03 -21.27
CA ILE A 89 -1.17 -5.95 -20.35
C ILE A 89 -0.49 -4.65 -20.77
N SER A 90 -1.24 -3.56 -20.79
CA SER A 90 -0.71 -2.21 -21.02
C SER A 90 -1.36 -1.17 -20.11
N TRP A 91 -0.70 -0.04 -19.91
CA TRP A 91 -1.09 1.07 -19.04
C TRP A 91 -0.51 2.39 -19.58
N LYS A 92 -0.93 3.53 -19.03
CA LYS A 92 -0.43 4.86 -19.38
C LYS A 92 0.44 5.46 -18.28
N LEU A 93 1.68 4.99 -18.20
CA LEU A 93 2.73 5.56 -17.35
C LEU A 93 4.07 5.37 -18.08
N GLU A 94 4.55 6.45 -18.70
CA GLU A 94 5.62 6.39 -19.71
C GLU A 94 6.97 5.92 -19.15
N ASP A 95 7.23 6.18 -17.89
CA ASP A 95 8.48 5.84 -17.21
C ASP A 95 8.44 4.43 -16.58
N MET A 96 7.34 3.70 -16.66
CA MET A 96 7.23 2.33 -16.16
C MET A 96 7.29 1.30 -17.30
N TYR A 97 8.06 0.22 -17.09
CA TYR A 97 8.14 -0.92 -18.01
C TYR A 97 8.03 -2.25 -17.25
N SER A 98 7.68 -3.33 -17.96
CA SER A 98 7.64 -4.69 -17.41
C SER A 98 8.75 -5.59 -17.96
N LYS A 99 9.12 -6.58 -17.16
CA LYS A 99 9.93 -7.74 -17.57
C LYS A 99 9.22 -9.02 -17.12
N GLU A 100 9.39 -10.09 -17.89
CA GLU A 100 8.96 -11.41 -17.47
C GLU A 100 9.67 -11.82 -16.18
N SER A 101 8.91 -12.48 -15.32
CA SER A 101 9.29 -13.04 -14.03
C SER A 101 8.70 -14.45 -13.94
N ASN A 102 9.21 -15.28 -13.03
CA ASN A 102 8.84 -16.70 -12.92
C ASN A 102 7.33 -16.95 -13.03
N ASP A 103 6.51 -16.14 -12.36
CA ASP A 103 5.05 -16.31 -12.29
C ASP A 103 4.25 -15.15 -12.90
N GLY A 104 4.85 -14.33 -13.77
CA GLY A 104 4.15 -13.21 -14.42
C GLY A 104 5.08 -12.07 -14.83
N LEU A 105 4.74 -10.84 -14.46
CA LEU A 105 5.52 -9.66 -14.80
C LEU A 105 5.99 -8.90 -13.57
N ALA A 106 7.24 -8.44 -13.60
CA ALA A 106 7.78 -7.48 -12.65
C ALA A 106 7.83 -6.08 -13.30
N PHE A 107 7.46 -5.06 -12.54
CA PHE A 107 7.43 -3.66 -12.97
C PHE A 107 8.63 -2.89 -12.45
N TYR A 108 9.16 -2.00 -13.28
CA TYR A 108 10.34 -1.18 -12.99
C TYR A 108 10.15 0.22 -13.57
N ARG A 109 10.81 1.23 -12.97
CA ARG A 109 10.98 2.54 -13.59
C ARG A 109 12.16 2.52 -14.57
N LYS A 110 12.07 3.29 -15.65
CA LYS A 110 13.18 3.55 -16.59
C LYS A 110 14.39 4.04 -15.82
N ASN A 111 15.56 3.51 -16.14
CA ASN A 111 16.84 3.84 -15.51
C ASN A 111 16.92 3.48 -14.00
N GLN A 112 15.98 2.72 -13.46
CA GLN A 112 16.05 2.17 -12.10
C GLN A 112 16.05 0.64 -12.15
N ALA A 113 16.90 0.03 -11.33
CA ALA A 113 17.00 -1.42 -11.22
C ALA A 113 16.00 -2.01 -10.20
N GLU A 114 15.46 -1.17 -9.31
CA GLU A 114 14.56 -1.64 -8.25
C GLU A 114 13.17 -1.97 -8.80
N LYS A 115 12.64 -3.12 -8.36
CA LYS A 115 11.26 -3.51 -8.63
C LYS A 115 10.32 -2.55 -7.90
N VAL A 116 9.36 -1.99 -8.63
CA VAL A 116 8.32 -1.09 -8.10
C VAL A 116 6.95 -1.76 -7.98
N GLY A 117 6.79 -2.94 -8.58
CA GLY A 117 5.55 -3.70 -8.53
C GLY A 117 5.63 -5.01 -9.29
N SER A 118 4.51 -5.73 -9.36
CA SER A 118 4.38 -6.96 -10.15
C SER A 118 2.93 -7.31 -10.42
N VAL A 119 2.70 -8.14 -11.44
CA VAL A 119 1.42 -8.81 -11.68
C VAL A 119 1.64 -10.30 -11.90
N HIS A 120 0.78 -11.11 -11.31
CA HIS A 120 0.72 -12.56 -11.50
C HIS A 120 -0.73 -13.03 -11.41
N GLU A 121 -1.00 -14.23 -11.92
CA GLU A 121 -2.30 -14.88 -11.78
C GLU A 121 -2.34 -15.64 -10.46
N VAL A 122 -3.45 -15.53 -9.73
CA VAL A 122 -3.65 -16.24 -8.45
C VAL A 122 -5.02 -16.90 -8.42
N THR A 123 -5.12 -18.04 -7.74
CA THR A 123 -6.42 -18.64 -7.42
C THR A 123 -7.08 -17.92 -6.24
N GLU A 124 -8.37 -18.16 -6.01
CA GLU A 124 -9.09 -17.65 -4.85
C GLU A 124 -8.44 -18.08 -3.52
N GLU A 125 -7.89 -19.30 -3.43
CA GLU A 125 -7.17 -19.76 -2.23
C GLU A 125 -5.94 -18.91 -1.97
N LYS A 126 -5.14 -18.65 -3.03
CA LYS A 126 -3.93 -17.83 -2.90
C LYS A 126 -4.26 -16.37 -2.61
N ARG A 127 -5.33 -15.83 -3.20
CA ARG A 127 -5.85 -14.50 -2.88
C ARG A 127 -6.20 -14.40 -1.40
N LYS A 128 -6.96 -15.36 -0.84
CA LYS A 128 -7.30 -15.40 0.58
C LYS A 128 -6.06 -15.50 1.46
N GLU A 129 -5.11 -16.35 1.09
CA GLU A 129 -3.84 -16.47 1.79
C GLU A 129 -3.08 -15.13 1.84
N ILE A 130 -2.98 -14.42 0.70
CA ILE A 130 -2.33 -13.10 0.65
C ILE A 130 -3.03 -12.12 1.57
N ILE A 131 -4.36 -12.05 1.55
CA ILE A 131 -5.14 -11.11 2.36
C ILE A 131 -5.01 -11.43 3.86
N GLN A 132 -4.98 -12.71 4.24
CA GLN A 132 -4.96 -13.14 5.64
C GLN A 132 -3.56 -13.09 6.27
N ASN A 133 -2.52 -13.36 5.48
CA ASN A 133 -1.15 -13.46 6.00
C ASN A 133 -0.45 -12.11 6.13
N HIS A 134 -0.91 -11.09 5.41
CA HIS A 134 -0.35 -9.75 5.47
C HIS A 134 -1.23 -8.84 6.32
N ALA A 135 -0.61 -7.83 6.92
CA ALA A 135 -1.32 -6.83 7.67
C ALA A 135 -2.03 -5.87 6.67
N MET A 136 -3.19 -6.28 6.18
CA MET A 136 -4.06 -5.49 5.29
C MET A 136 -4.94 -4.56 6.14
N PHE A 137 -4.91 -3.26 5.86
CA PHE A 137 -5.60 -2.25 6.68
C PHE A 137 -6.73 -1.50 5.98
N VAL A 138 -6.78 -1.60 4.65
CA VAL A 138 -7.84 -1.02 3.82
C VAL A 138 -8.38 -2.14 2.94
N GLU A 139 -9.69 -2.17 2.77
CA GLU A 139 -10.39 -2.98 1.78
C GLU A 139 -11.36 -2.04 1.06
N GLU A 140 -11.14 -1.84 -0.24
CA GLU A 140 -11.95 -0.95 -1.06
C GLU A 140 -12.35 -1.65 -2.36
N GLN A 141 -13.64 -1.54 -2.72
CA GLN A 141 -14.13 -2.02 -4.01
C GLN A 141 -14.16 -0.87 -5.00
N MET A 142 -13.37 -0.99 -6.06
CA MET A 142 -13.15 0.04 -7.07
C MET A 142 -14.01 -0.25 -8.30
N GLU A 143 -15.33 -0.19 -8.14
CA GLU A 143 -16.29 -0.61 -9.18
C GLU A 143 -16.26 0.25 -10.44
N ASN A 144 -15.87 1.52 -10.32
CA ASN A 144 -15.88 2.49 -11.42
C ASN A 144 -14.57 2.50 -12.23
N PHE A 145 -13.64 1.59 -11.94
CA PHE A 145 -12.39 1.43 -12.69
C PHE A 145 -12.61 0.57 -13.96
N PRO A 146 -11.62 0.51 -14.88
CA PRO A 146 -11.75 -0.28 -16.11
C PRO A 146 -12.13 -1.73 -15.87
N TYR A 147 -11.76 -2.29 -14.72
CA TYR A 147 -12.18 -3.61 -14.30
C TYR A 147 -12.62 -3.55 -12.83
N PRO A 148 -13.68 -4.30 -12.44
CA PRO A 148 -14.04 -4.42 -11.03
C PRO A 148 -12.82 -4.90 -10.24
N THR A 149 -12.39 -4.13 -9.26
CA THR A 149 -11.11 -4.36 -8.58
C THR A 149 -11.31 -4.28 -7.07
N SER A 150 -10.80 -5.28 -6.33
CA SER A 150 -10.65 -5.17 -4.88
C SER A 150 -9.25 -4.67 -4.55
N MET A 151 -9.15 -3.59 -3.77
CA MET A 151 -7.88 -3.00 -3.34
C MET A 151 -7.63 -3.23 -1.85
N TYR A 152 -6.37 -3.56 -1.53
CA TYR A 152 -5.87 -3.62 -0.16
C TYR A 152 -4.57 -2.84 -0.01
N ILE A 153 -4.31 -2.35 1.21
CA ILE A 153 -3.05 -1.67 1.57
C ILE A 153 -2.36 -2.44 2.69
N GLU A 154 -1.17 -2.93 2.41
CA GLU A 154 -0.25 -3.59 3.34
C GLU A 154 0.76 -2.57 3.91
N HIS A 155 1.02 -2.61 5.22
CA HIS A 155 2.20 -1.97 5.80
C HIS A 155 3.42 -2.87 5.68
N VAL A 156 4.42 -2.41 4.93
CA VAL A 156 5.65 -3.19 4.69
C VAL A 156 6.75 -2.72 5.64
N LYS A 157 7.42 -3.66 6.31
CA LYS A 157 8.59 -3.38 7.18
C LYS A 157 9.90 -3.51 6.41
N GLN A 158 9.99 -2.88 5.25
CA GLN A 158 11.20 -2.89 4.42
C GLN A 158 11.76 -1.48 4.32
N MET A 159 13.09 -1.36 4.25
CA MET A 159 13.80 -0.08 4.37
C MET A 159 13.33 0.99 3.36
N ASN A 160 12.90 0.57 2.16
CA ASN A 160 12.53 1.46 1.04
C ASN A 160 11.07 1.30 0.60
N VAL A 161 10.23 0.62 1.38
CA VAL A 161 8.81 0.42 1.06
C VAL A 161 8.02 0.61 2.33
N ALA A 162 7.22 1.68 2.38
CA ALA A 162 6.34 1.95 3.50
C ALA A 162 5.01 1.20 3.35
N LEU A 163 4.44 1.25 2.15
CA LEU A 163 3.16 0.63 1.84
C LEU A 163 3.26 -0.21 0.57
N ARG A 164 2.49 -1.29 0.52
CA ARG A 164 2.23 -2.02 -0.72
C ARG A 164 0.74 -2.04 -1.00
N TYR A 165 0.39 -1.61 -2.20
CA TYR A 165 -0.96 -1.72 -2.72
C TYR A 165 -1.12 -3.07 -3.39
N HIS A 166 -2.24 -3.74 -3.10
CA HIS A 166 -2.66 -4.97 -3.74
C HIS A 166 -3.96 -4.73 -4.47
N PHE A 167 -4.03 -5.07 -5.75
CA PHE A 167 -5.23 -4.98 -6.56
C PHE A 167 -5.55 -6.37 -7.11
N PHE A 168 -6.77 -6.83 -6.89
CA PHE A 168 -7.28 -8.10 -7.40
C PHE A 168 -8.37 -7.83 -8.44
N ILE A 169 -8.09 -8.22 -9.68
CA ILE A 169 -9.03 -8.12 -10.81
C ILE A 169 -9.52 -9.55 -11.13
N PRO A 170 -10.83 -9.83 -11.06
CA PRO A 170 -11.36 -11.17 -11.27
C PRO A 170 -11.20 -11.61 -12.72
N LEU A 171 -10.92 -12.90 -12.88
CA LEU A 171 -10.90 -13.65 -14.13
C LEU A 171 -11.92 -14.78 -14.06
N GLU A 172 -12.08 -15.48 -15.18
CA GLU A 172 -12.86 -16.71 -15.22
C GLU A 172 -12.27 -17.79 -14.29
N ASN A 173 -13.10 -18.78 -13.91
CA ASN A 173 -12.68 -19.95 -13.12
C ASN A 173 -12.04 -19.60 -11.76
N GLN A 174 -12.54 -18.57 -11.07
CA GLN A 174 -12.08 -18.17 -9.73
C GLN A 174 -10.59 -17.81 -9.65
N LYS A 175 -10.03 -17.35 -10.77
CA LYS A 175 -8.68 -16.80 -10.86
C LYS A 175 -8.74 -15.27 -10.80
N TYR A 176 -7.62 -14.65 -10.46
CA TYR A 176 -7.49 -13.19 -10.39
C TYR A 176 -6.14 -12.77 -10.94
N PHE A 177 -6.09 -11.62 -11.61
CA PHE A 177 -4.84 -10.89 -11.68
C PHE A 177 -4.60 -10.18 -10.35
N HIS A 178 -3.45 -10.47 -9.74
CA HIS A 178 -2.97 -9.79 -8.56
C HIS A 178 -1.85 -8.82 -8.95
N PHE A 179 -2.19 -7.53 -8.97
CA PHE A 179 -1.22 -6.46 -9.11
C PHE A 179 -0.73 -5.99 -7.74
N SER A 180 0.56 -5.70 -7.65
CA SER A 180 1.20 -5.15 -6.45
C SER A 180 2.05 -3.95 -6.82
N PHE A 181 2.00 -2.88 -6.02
CA PHE A 181 2.84 -1.69 -6.21
C PHE A 181 3.38 -1.18 -4.88
N ASP A 182 4.66 -0.81 -4.87
CA ASP A 182 5.40 -0.36 -3.70
C ASP A 182 5.44 1.18 -3.62
N TYR A 183 4.97 1.75 -2.51
CA TYR A 183 5.15 3.16 -2.18
C TYR A 183 6.30 3.32 -1.17
N PRO A 184 7.22 4.30 -1.33
CA PRO A 184 7.20 5.43 -2.27
C PRO A 184 7.95 5.20 -3.59
N LYS A 185 8.21 3.95 -4.01
CA LYS A 185 8.89 3.71 -5.30
C LYS A 185 8.03 4.17 -6.49
N LEU A 186 6.71 4.03 -6.37
CA LEU A 186 5.72 4.74 -7.16
C LEU A 186 4.88 5.62 -6.24
N GLU A 187 4.58 6.82 -6.71
CA GLU A 187 3.67 7.74 -6.03
C GLU A 187 2.23 7.24 -6.14
N TYR A 188 1.37 7.58 -5.17
CA TYR A 188 -0.03 7.14 -5.17
C TYR A 188 -0.74 7.49 -6.48
N ALA A 189 -0.53 8.71 -6.99
CA ALA A 189 -1.12 9.18 -8.23
C ALA A 189 -0.70 8.33 -9.45
N GLU A 190 0.55 7.84 -9.47
CA GLU A 190 1.05 6.97 -10.53
C GLU A 190 0.45 5.56 -10.41
N ILE A 191 0.37 4.99 -9.21
CA ILE A 191 -0.27 3.69 -8.95
C ILE A 191 -1.71 3.68 -9.46
N PHE A 192 -2.50 4.69 -9.10
CA PHE A 192 -3.89 4.80 -9.54
C PHE A 192 -4.01 5.14 -11.04
N THR A 193 -3.03 5.83 -11.62
CA THR A 193 -2.97 6.04 -13.08
C THR A 193 -2.76 4.72 -13.81
N VAL A 194 -1.89 3.84 -13.31
CA VAL A 194 -1.68 2.51 -13.91
C VAL A 194 -2.96 1.69 -13.88
N ILE A 195 -3.59 1.57 -12.72
CA ILE A 195 -4.80 0.75 -12.55
C ILE A 195 -6.00 1.32 -13.34
N SER A 196 -6.17 2.65 -13.37
CA SER A 196 -7.28 3.29 -14.11
C SER A 196 -7.10 3.34 -15.63
N THR A 197 -5.89 3.13 -16.14
CA THR A 197 -5.61 3.10 -17.58
C THR A 197 -5.26 1.71 -18.08
N LEU A 198 -5.42 0.71 -17.23
CA LEU A 198 -5.12 -0.68 -17.52
C LEU A 198 -5.94 -1.17 -18.72
N ARG A 199 -5.26 -1.88 -19.62
CA ARG A 199 -5.86 -2.62 -20.73
C ARG A 199 -5.30 -4.02 -20.71
N ILE A 200 -6.19 -5.00 -20.65
CA ILE A 200 -5.87 -6.41 -20.63
C ILE A 200 -6.41 -7.04 -21.92
N LYS A 201 -5.55 -7.71 -22.68
CA LYS A 201 -5.91 -8.34 -23.95
C LYS A 201 -6.96 -9.43 -23.71
N GLY A 202 -8.07 -9.34 -24.44
CA GLY A 202 -9.19 -10.28 -24.32
C GLY A 202 -10.20 -9.91 -23.22
N MET A 203 -10.01 -8.80 -22.51
CA MET A 203 -10.98 -8.28 -21.54
C MET A 203 -11.39 -6.85 -21.91
N GLU A 204 -12.68 -6.66 -22.17
CA GLU A 204 -13.23 -5.33 -22.44
C GLU A 204 -13.27 -4.48 -21.15
N PRO A 205 -12.70 -3.27 -21.18
CA PRO A 205 -12.72 -2.39 -20.02
C PRO A 205 -14.07 -1.68 -19.88
N ASN A 206 -14.55 -1.56 -18.65
CA ASN A 206 -15.65 -0.68 -18.30
C ASN A 206 -15.28 0.77 -18.65
N ASN A 207 -16.15 1.42 -19.42
CA ASN A 207 -16.01 2.84 -19.74
C ASN A 207 -16.89 3.65 -18.79
N TYR A 208 -16.27 4.17 -17.71
CA TYR A 208 -16.96 5.11 -16.82
C TYR A 208 -16.78 6.54 -17.33
N PRO A 209 -17.85 7.26 -17.69
CA PRO A 209 -17.74 8.57 -18.33
C PRO A 209 -17.41 9.71 -17.37
N LYS A 210 -17.43 9.47 -16.06
CA LYS A 210 -17.19 10.52 -15.05
C LYS A 210 -15.77 10.45 -14.51
N GLN A 211 -15.25 11.61 -14.09
CA GLN A 211 -14.00 11.71 -13.35
C GLN A 211 -14.01 10.78 -12.14
N LEU A 212 -12.95 9.99 -12.03
CA LEU A 212 -12.69 9.12 -10.89
C LEU A 212 -11.88 9.87 -9.83
N TYR A 213 -12.14 9.51 -8.57
CA TYR A 213 -11.44 10.05 -7.41
C TYR A 213 -11.03 8.92 -6.49
N VAL A 214 -9.87 9.06 -5.86
CA VAL A 214 -9.26 8.05 -4.97
C VAL A 214 -8.68 8.71 -3.73
N ASN A 215 -8.52 7.94 -2.67
CA ASN A 215 -7.76 8.36 -1.52
C ASN A 215 -6.30 7.93 -1.68
N HIS A 216 -5.36 8.79 -1.28
CA HIS A 216 -3.95 8.46 -1.20
C HIS A 216 -3.61 7.92 0.20
N GLY A 217 -2.92 6.78 0.27
CA GLY A 217 -2.60 6.10 1.53
C GLY A 217 -3.84 5.88 2.42
N TYR A 218 -3.74 6.33 3.67
CA TYR A 218 -4.84 6.34 4.65
C TYR A 218 -5.53 7.71 4.76
N GLY A 219 -5.23 8.63 3.85
CA GLY A 219 -5.80 9.97 3.83
C GLY A 219 -7.30 9.92 3.53
N LYS A 220 -8.00 11.00 3.93
CA LYS A 220 -9.44 11.19 3.67
C LYS A 220 -9.71 12.14 2.51
N MET A 221 -8.68 12.84 2.03
CA MET A 221 -8.79 13.74 0.89
C MET A 221 -8.92 12.92 -0.39
N LEU A 222 -9.92 13.27 -1.19
CA LEU A 222 -10.08 12.71 -2.53
C LEU A 222 -9.12 13.39 -3.48
N PHE A 223 -8.46 12.63 -4.33
CA PHE A 223 -7.62 13.10 -5.42
C PHE A 223 -8.24 12.66 -6.75
N PRO A 224 -8.32 13.55 -7.76
CA PRO A 224 -8.62 13.14 -9.12
C PRO A 224 -7.61 12.08 -9.56
N ILE A 225 -8.07 11.02 -10.21
CA ILE A 225 -7.17 10.14 -10.98
C ILE A 225 -6.66 10.91 -12.18
N ASN A 226 -5.43 10.60 -12.64
CA ASN A 226 -4.66 11.19 -13.76
C ASN A 226 -3.81 12.41 -13.42
N LEU A 227 -3.59 12.65 -12.13
CA LEU A 227 -2.56 13.56 -11.66
C LEU A 227 -1.17 13.02 -11.98
N GLN A 228 -0.34 13.85 -12.61
CA GLN A 228 1.06 13.55 -12.86
C GLN A 228 1.92 14.31 -11.83
N PRO A 229 2.69 13.61 -10.97
CA PRO A 229 3.52 14.27 -9.97
C PRO A 229 4.54 15.23 -10.61
N ILE A 230 4.61 16.46 -10.09
CA ILE A 230 5.68 17.42 -10.41
C ILE A 230 6.65 17.52 -9.23
N SER A 231 6.12 17.66 -8.02
CA SER A 231 6.90 17.75 -6.79
C SER A 231 6.04 17.35 -5.60
N ILE A 232 6.55 16.43 -4.78
CA ILE A 232 5.86 15.90 -3.60
C ILE A 232 6.76 16.10 -2.38
N SER A 233 6.22 16.76 -1.36
CA SER A 233 6.84 16.91 -0.04
C SER A 233 5.78 16.73 1.05
N ALA A 234 6.23 16.56 2.30
CA ALA A 234 5.35 16.26 3.44
C ALA A 234 4.19 17.26 3.65
N ASN A 235 4.37 18.52 3.24
CA ASN A 235 3.40 19.59 3.41
C ASN A 235 2.88 20.17 2.09
N LYS A 236 3.36 19.68 0.94
CA LYS A 236 3.01 20.25 -0.36
C LYS A 236 3.10 19.21 -1.46
N GLU A 237 2.02 19.05 -2.19
CA GLU A 237 1.96 18.20 -3.38
C GLU A 237 1.57 19.05 -4.58
N VAL A 238 2.35 18.94 -5.66
CA VAL A 238 2.14 19.67 -6.90
C VAL A 238 2.03 18.67 -8.04
N TYR A 239 0.94 18.78 -8.80
CA TYR A 239 0.64 17.88 -9.90
C TYR A 239 0.32 18.65 -11.18
N ASN A 240 0.66 18.07 -12.32
CA ASN A 240 0.04 18.41 -13.60
C ASN A 240 -1.27 17.62 -13.71
N TRP A 241 -2.37 18.32 -13.96
CA TRP A 241 -3.69 17.76 -14.19
C TRP A 241 -4.14 18.15 -15.59
N GLU A 242 -3.83 17.31 -16.58
CA GLU A 242 -4.02 17.67 -17.98
C GLU A 242 -5.48 17.97 -18.34
N SER A 243 -6.40 17.23 -17.73
CA SER A 243 -7.86 17.40 -17.83
C SER A 243 -8.43 18.47 -16.88
N GLY A 244 -7.58 19.16 -16.11
CA GLY A 244 -7.97 20.19 -15.18
C GLY A 244 -8.40 21.48 -15.88
N SER A 245 -9.68 21.55 -16.29
CA SER A 245 -10.34 22.81 -16.65
C SER A 245 -10.95 23.47 -15.41
N THR A 246 -11.38 24.73 -15.53
CA THR A 246 -12.11 25.42 -14.46
C THR A 246 -13.38 24.66 -14.07
N GLU A 247 -14.10 24.07 -15.04
CA GLU A 247 -15.29 23.25 -14.79
C GLU A 247 -14.92 21.96 -14.05
N ALA A 248 -13.86 21.27 -14.47
CA ALA A 248 -13.39 20.05 -13.81
C ALA A 248 -12.97 20.32 -12.35
N PHE A 249 -12.26 21.43 -12.13
CA PHE A 249 -11.87 21.87 -10.79
C PHE A 249 -13.09 22.18 -9.91
N ASN A 250 -14.06 22.95 -10.42
CA ASN A 250 -15.30 23.23 -9.69
C ASN A 250 -16.08 21.95 -9.36
N ALA A 251 -16.14 21.00 -10.28
CA ALA A 251 -16.76 19.70 -10.05
C ALA A 251 -16.02 18.88 -8.98
N TYR A 252 -14.69 18.94 -8.97
CA TYR A 252 -13.87 18.30 -7.95
C TYR A 252 -14.08 18.93 -6.56
N ILE A 253 -14.06 20.26 -6.45
CA ILE A 253 -14.34 20.97 -5.20
C ILE A 253 -15.75 20.66 -4.67
N LYS A 254 -16.73 20.55 -5.56
CA LYS A 254 -18.08 20.11 -5.21
C LYS A 254 -18.06 18.69 -4.65
N LYS A 255 -17.32 17.76 -5.28
CA LYS A 255 -17.18 16.38 -4.84
C LYS A 255 -16.62 16.26 -3.42
N ILE A 256 -15.60 17.06 -3.07
CA ILE A 256 -15.07 17.13 -1.69
C ILE A 256 -16.15 17.62 -0.73
N THR A 257 -16.88 18.68 -1.11
CA THR A 257 -17.91 19.28 -0.25
C THR A 257 -19.11 18.34 -0.01
N GLU A 258 -19.39 17.44 -0.96
CA GLU A 258 -20.43 16.41 -0.83
C GLU A 258 -20.06 15.29 0.16
N GLN A 259 -18.78 15.16 0.55
CA GLN A 259 -18.34 14.20 1.57
C GLN A 259 -18.77 14.64 2.98
N LYS A 260 -20.03 14.32 3.32
CA LYS A 260 -20.63 14.64 4.62
C LYS A 260 -19.74 14.16 5.78
N GLY A 261 -19.42 15.08 6.69
CA GLY A 261 -18.75 14.76 7.95
C GLY A 261 -17.24 14.54 7.86
N LEU A 262 -16.59 14.82 6.71
CA LEU A 262 -15.13 14.71 6.58
C LEU A 262 -14.44 16.08 6.56
N TRP A 263 -14.96 17.02 5.77
CA TRP A 263 -14.31 18.30 5.49
C TRP A 263 -15.24 19.48 5.77
N LYS A 264 -14.72 20.49 6.47
CA LYS A 264 -15.35 21.79 6.67
C LYS A 264 -14.66 22.82 5.78
N LYS A 265 -15.41 23.42 4.86
CA LYS A 265 -14.92 24.52 4.03
C LYS A 265 -14.63 25.76 4.89
N LYS A 266 -13.42 26.33 4.77
CA LYS A 266 -12.97 27.49 5.58
C LYS A 266 -12.91 28.78 4.78
N SER A 267 -12.28 28.73 3.61
CA SER A 267 -12.13 29.88 2.73
C SER A 267 -12.32 29.44 1.28
N THR A 268 -12.69 30.39 0.42
CA THR A 268 -12.92 30.13 -1.00
C THR A 268 -12.61 31.38 -1.78
N THR A 269 -11.77 31.22 -2.78
CA THR A 269 -11.57 32.14 -3.89
C THR A 269 -11.93 31.42 -5.18
N LYS A 270 -11.79 32.09 -6.34
CA LYS A 270 -12.08 31.48 -7.64
C LYS A 270 -11.20 30.25 -7.91
N ASP A 271 -9.91 30.34 -7.56
CA ASP A 271 -8.90 29.37 -7.96
C ASP A 271 -8.28 28.63 -6.76
N SER A 272 -8.78 28.88 -5.54
CA SER A 272 -8.25 28.30 -4.31
C SER A 272 -9.32 28.06 -3.25
N HIS A 273 -9.30 26.88 -2.63
CA HIS A 273 -10.24 26.48 -1.57
C HIS A 273 -9.49 25.84 -0.41
N THR A 274 -9.80 26.29 0.81
CA THR A 274 -9.26 25.68 2.03
C THR A 274 -10.33 24.87 2.75
N PHE A 275 -9.96 23.65 3.14
CA PHE A 275 -10.76 22.73 3.92
C PHE A 275 -10.03 22.37 5.21
N GLU A 276 -10.77 22.23 6.30
CA GLU A 276 -10.28 21.69 7.56
C GLU A 276 -11.00 20.37 7.82
N SER A 277 -10.28 19.34 8.24
CA SER A 277 -10.86 18.08 8.67
C SER A 277 -11.78 18.30 9.87
N VAL A 278 -12.83 17.50 10.01
CA VAL A 278 -13.79 17.69 11.12
C VAL A 278 -13.16 17.58 12.51
N ASP A 279 -12.07 16.82 12.64
CA ASP A 279 -11.29 16.69 13.88
C ASP A 279 -10.25 17.82 14.09
N GLY A 280 -10.10 18.74 13.13
CA GLY A 280 -9.17 19.86 13.20
C GLY A 280 -7.69 19.48 13.07
N ASN A 281 -7.38 18.21 12.77
CA ASN A 281 -6.00 17.72 12.69
C ASN A 281 -5.32 18.01 11.36
N GLU A 282 -6.09 18.35 10.33
CA GLU A 282 -5.57 18.54 8.97
C GLU A 282 -6.30 19.71 8.30
N ILE A 283 -5.52 20.65 7.76
CA ILE A 283 -6.01 21.75 6.93
C ILE A 283 -5.36 21.61 5.56
N ILE A 284 -6.16 21.59 4.51
CA ILE A 284 -5.70 21.46 3.13
C ILE A 284 -6.17 22.66 2.33
N THR A 285 -5.23 23.34 1.69
CA THR A 285 -5.52 24.36 0.69
C THR A 285 -5.26 23.79 -0.70
N ILE A 286 -6.29 23.78 -1.53
CA ILE A 286 -6.25 23.28 -2.90
C ILE A 286 -6.31 24.47 -3.85
N THR A 287 -5.29 24.64 -4.67
CA THR A 287 -5.18 25.75 -5.62
C THR A 287 -4.98 25.23 -7.03
N ILE A 288 -5.65 25.83 -8.03
CA ILE A 288 -5.43 25.54 -9.44
C ILE A 288 -4.85 26.76 -10.17
N LYS A 289 -3.85 26.54 -11.03
CA LYS A 289 -3.28 27.56 -11.91
C LYS A 289 -2.98 26.92 -13.27
N GLY A 290 -3.81 27.24 -14.27
CA GLY A 290 -3.75 26.55 -15.55
C GLY A 290 -4.03 25.06 -15.36
N LYS A 291 -3.12 24.19 -15.83
CA LYS A 291 -3.20 22.73 -15.65
C LYS A 291 -2.49 22.26 -14.37
N THR A 292 -1.95 23.15 -13.55
CA THR A 292 -1.27 22.77 -12.32
C THR A 292 -2.23 22.84 -11.14
N ILE A 293 -2.35 21.74 -10.41
CA ILE A 293 -3.07 21.69 -9.13
C ILE A 293 -2.08 21.52 -7.99
N THR A 294 -2.29 22.24 -6.90
CA THR A 294 -1.41 22.27 -5.73
C THR A 294 -2.23 22.02 -4.48
N TYR A 295 -1.72 21.13 -3.64
CA TYR A 295 -2.25 20.81 -2.32
C TYR A 295 -1.22 21.25 -1.28
N GLU A 296 -1.64 22.11 -0.35
CA GLU A 296 -0.81 22.55 0.77
C GLU A 296 -1.44 22.07 2.07
N PHE A 297 -0.67 21.30 2.83
CA PHE A 297 -1.12 20.62 4.04
C PHE A 297 -0.54 21.31 5.27
N ILE A 298 -1.40 21.54 6.26
CA ILE A 298 -1.04 22.03 7.58
C ILE A 298 -1.63 21.05 8.59
N TYR A 299 -0.78 20.59 9.51
CA TYR A 299 -1.16 19.71 10.61
C TYR A 299 -1.01 20.50 11.92
N PRO A 300 -2.07 21.12 12.45
CA PRO A 300 -1.94 22.04 13.59
C PRO A 300 -1.40 21.40 14.87
N ASN A 301 -1.50 20.07 14.98
CA ASN A 301 -1.18 19.28 16.17
C ASN A 301 0.06 18.37 16.00
N SER A 302 0.83 18.53 14.92
CA SER A 302 2.02 17.72 14.63
C SER A 302 3.31 18.30 15.18
#